data_AF-A0A9D9L2C5-F1
#
_entry.id   AF-A0A9D9L2C5-F1
#
_cell.length_a   1.000
_cell.length_b   1.000
_cell.length_c   1.000
_cell.angle_alpha   90.00
_cell.angle_beta   90.00
_cell.angle_gamma   90.00
#
_symmetry.space_group_name_H-M   'P 1'
#
loop_
_entity.id
_entity.type
_entity.pdbx_description
1 polymer ?
#
loop_
_entity_poly.entity_id
_entity_poly.type
_entity_poly.pdbx_seq_one_letter_code
_entity_poly.pdbx_strand_id
1 'polypeptide(L)' 'MNKSEINIFIAEMKHIGDFWEPTDVERVYGDKTLDEALADRKEALVEQAEIFNIIANR' A
#
# COMPACT_ATOMS: atom_id res chain seq x y z
N MET A 1 -1.07 -8.29 -10.92
CA MET A 1 -0.17 -7.25 -11.45
C MET A 1 1.02 -7.81 -12.22
N ASN A 2 1.46 -7.08 -13.25
CA ASN A 2 2.70 -7.31 -13.98
C ASN A 2 3.88 -6.52 -13.37
N LYS A 3 5.11 -6.77 -13.85
CA LYS A 3 6.34 -6.10 -13.34
C LYS A 3 6.30 -4.57 -13.41
N SER A 4 5.70 -4.01 -14.45
CA SER A 4 5.59 -2.55 -14.61
C SER A 4 4.62 -1.98 -13.59
N GLU A 5 3.47 -2.63 -13.38
CA GLU A 5 2.49 -2.23 -12.37
C GLU A 5 3.07 -2.33 -10.96
N ILE A 6 3.81 -3.41 -10.65
CA ILE A 6 4.52 -3.57 -9.37
C ILE A 6 5.48 -2.38 -9.13
N ASN A 7 6.25 -1.98 -10.13
CA ASN A 7 7.17 -0.85 -9.99
C ASN A 7 6.43 0.49 -9.77
N ILE A 8 5.29 0.69 -10.43
CA ILE A 8 4.46 1.89 -10.22
C ILE A 8 3.90 1.90 -8.80
N PHE A 9 3.35 0.77 -8.33
CA PHE A 9 2.88 0.62 -6.95
C PHE A 9 3.97 1.01 -5.93
N ILE A 10 5.18 0.46 -6.09
CA ILE A 10 6.31 0.74 -5.19
C ILE A 10 6.68 2.23 -5.21
N ALA A 11 6.71 2.86 -6.39
CA ALA A 11 7.03 4.28 -6.50
C ALA A 11 5.99 5.16 -5.79
N GLU A 12 4.69 4.89 -6.00
CA GLU A 12 3.59 5.59 -5.35
C GLU A 12 3.63 5.44 -3.82
N MET A 13 3.85 4.23 -3.31
CA MET A 13 3.95 3.97 -1.88
C MET A 13 5.20 4.63 -1.26
N LYS A 14 6.33 4.59 -1.97
CA LYS A 14 7.57 5.24 -1.54
C LYS A 14 7.41 6.76 -1.41
N HIS A 15 6.60 7.40 -2.26
CA HIS A 15 6.33 8.84 -2.16
C HIS A 15 5.65 9.25 -0.85
N ILE A 16 4.92 8.33 -0.21
CA ILE A 16 4.27 8.54 1.09
C ILE A 16 5.02 7.87 2.25
N GLY A 17 6.25 7.40 2.01
CA GLY A 17 7.09 6.77 3.03
C GLY A 17 6.76 5.29 3.33
N ASP A 18 5.95 4.65 2.50
CA ASP A 18 5.60 3.23 2.61
C ASP A 18 6.48 2.40 1.67
N PHE A 19 7.44 1.66 2.22
CA PHE A 19 8.47 0.97 1.44
C PHE A 19 8.10 -0.50 1.21
N TRP A 20 8.19 -0.94 -0.05
CA TRP A 20 7.84 -2.29 -0.46
C TRP A 20 8.92 -2.91 -1.34
N GLU A 21 9.21 -4.18 -1.10
CA GLU A 21 10.00 -5.01 -2.00
C GLU A 21 9.09 -5.62 -3.10
N PRO A 22 9.56 -5.75 -4.36
CA PRO A 22 8.75 -6.29 -5.45
C PRO A 22 8.10 -7.64 -5.16
N THR A 23 8.81 -8.53 -4.47
CA THR A 23 8.33 -9.86 -4.09
C THR A 23 7.17 -9.79 -3.09
N ASP A 24 7.15 -8.78 -2.21
CA ASP A 24 6.04 -8.58 -1.27
C ASP A 24 4.81 -8.02 -1.97
N VAL A 25 5.02 -7.11 -2.91
CA VAL A 25 3.92 -6.59 -3.74
C VAL A 25 3.31 -7.71 -4.58
N GLU A 26 4.13 -8.55 -5.20
CA GLU A 26 3.66 -9.70 -5.97
C GLU A 26 2.92 -10.72 -5.08
N ARG A 27 3.42 -10.97 -3.87
CA ARG A 27 2.79 -11.89 -2.92
C ARG A 27 1.43 -11.38 -2.40
N VAL A 28 1.29 -10.08 -2.18
CA VAL A 28 0.09 -9.48 -1.56
C VAL A 28 -0.95 -9.03 -2.59
N TYR A 29 -0.49 -8.52 -3.74
CA TYR A 29 -1.33 -7.89 -4.76
C TYR A 29 -1.15 -8.49 -6.16
N GLY A 30 -0.46 -9.62 -6.29
CA GLY A 30 -0.16 -10.25 -7.58
C GLY A 30 -1.39 -10.62 -8.42
N ASP A 31 -2.53 -10.83 -7.78
CA ASP A 31 -3.82 -11.13 -8.40
C ASP A 31 -4.72 -9.88 -8.62
N LYS A 32 -4.35 -8.72 -8.08
CA LYS A 32 -5.07 -7.45 -8.25
C LYS A 32 -4.56 -6.66 -9.48
N THR A 33 -5.38 -5.71 -9.92
CA THR A 33 -4.94 -4.60 -10.77
C THR A 33 -4.16 -3.55 -9.95
N LEU A 34 -3.41 -2.68 -10.64
CA LEU A 34 -2.69 -1.59 -9.97
C LEU A 34 -3.62 -0.67 -9.16
N ASP A 35 -4.76 -0.29 -9.73
CA ASP A 35 -5.71 0.62 -9.08
C ASP A 35 -6.32 -0.01 -7.82
N GLU A 36 -6.69 -1.30 -7.89
CA GLU A 36 -7.19 -2.05 -6.74
C GLU A 36 -6.13 -2.17 -5.63
N ALA A 37 -4.87 -2.44 -6.00
CA ALA A 37 -3.78 -2.53 -5.04
C ALA A 37 -3.51 -1.18 -4.35
N LEU A 38 -3.49 -0.08 -5.11
CA LEU A 38 -3.28 1.27 -4.56
C LEU A 38 -4.44 1.71 -3.67
N ALA A 39 -5.68 1.43 -4.05
CA ALA A 39 -6.86 1.75 -3.26
C ALA A 39 -6.85 1.01 -1.92
N ASP A 40 -6.67 -0.32 -1.97
CA ASP A 40 -6.63 -1.20 -0.80
C ASP A 40 -5.52 -0.79 0.19
N ARG A 41 -4.32 -0.49 -0.32
CA ARG A 41 -3.22 -0.06 0.54
C ARG A 41 -3.47 1.32 1.16
N LYS A 42 -4.01 2.27 0.40
CA LYS A 42 -4.33 3.61 0.92
C LYS A 42 -5.42 3.55 1.99
N GLU A 43 -6.44 2.72 1.81
CA GLU A 43 -7.47 2.46 2.82
C GLU A 43 -6.85 1.90 4.12
N ALA A 44 -6.00 0.87 4.01
CA ALA A 44 -5.31 0.30 5.16
C ALA A 44 -4.44 1.32 5.92
N LEU A 45 -3.81 2.28 5.23
CA LEU A 45 -3.03 3.35 5.86
C LEU A 45 -3.93 4.37 6.59
N VAL A 46 -5.11 4.66 6.04
CA VAL A 46 -6.10 5.53 6.70
C VAL A 46 -6.61 4.88 7.98
N GLU A 47 -7.00 3.61 7.93
CA GLU A 47 -7.45 2.87 9.11
C GLU A 47 -6.38 2.84 10.21
N GLN A 48 -5.12 2.63 9.85
CA GLN A 48 -4.00 2.69 10.79
C GLN A 48 -3.88 4.07 11.44
N ALA A 49 -3.96 5.15 10.66
CA ALA A 49 -3.90 6.52 11.18
C ALA A 49 -5.06 6.83 12.14
N GLU A 50 -6.27 6.36 11.85
CA GLU A 50 -7.42 6.51 12.74
C GLU A 50 -7.24 5.78 14.07
N ILE A 51 -6.75 4.55 14.05
CA ILE A 51 -6.42 3.78 15.26
C ILE A 51 -5.40 4.52 16.12
N PHE A 52 -4.33 5.05 15.51
CA PHE A 52 -3.33 5.84 16.23
C PHE A 52 -3.93 7.07 16.90
N ASN A 53 -4.80 7.82 16.20
CA ASN A 53 -5.47 8.97 16.78
C ASN A 53 -6.34 8.60 17.99
N ILE A 54 -7.07 7.48 17.93
CA ILE A 54 -7.90 7.00 19.05
C ILE A 54 -7.04 6.67 20.27
N ILE A 55 -5.87 6.05 20.07
CA ILE A 55 -4.97 5.66 21.17
C ILE A 55 -4.22 6.86 21.73
N ALA A 56 -3.76 7.78 20.89
CA ALA A 56 -2.96 8.94 21.29
C ALA A 56 -3.79 10.03 22.01
N ASN A 57 -5.09 10.15 21.71
CA ASN A 57 -6.00 11.10 22.36
C ASN A 57 -6.79 10.48 23.54
N ARG A 58 -6.27 9.43 24.19
CA ARG A 58 -6.85 8.84 25.41
C ARG A 58 -6.20 9.33 26.69
#